data_AF-A0A5C7JLF4-F1
#
_entry.id   AF-A0A5C7JLF4-F1
#
_cell.length_a   1.000
_cell.length_b   1.000
_cell.length_c   1.000
_cell.angle_alpha   90.00
_cell.angle_beta   90.00
_cell.angle_gamma   90.00
#
_symmetry.space_group_name_H-M   'P 1'
#
loop_
_entity.id
_entity.type
_entity.pdbx_description
1 polymer ?
#
loop_
_entity_poly.entity_id
_entity_poly.type
_entity_poly.pdbx_seq_one_letter_code
_entity_poly.pdbx_strand_id
1 'polypeptide(L)'
;MSCKSCQDSFYNCPNVTTTDCVAYIGPEIPCLGICPNMKLSTVQVSIAEKLCELVGETNVSSIVLPSCLVTAFGTKDKTILEFIQFLLEESCNLQSQIDTLENSITNIEPMVTVDYKCCADSPCVTVGTVTVTEAIQNVLNCLCDLKSNLGFEICPVPTGKTLSCMVQEQAATISTLQTTLALQSAQIGTLIRQINCIKGLVPGAGSCV
;
A
#
# COMPACT_ATOMS: atom_id res chain seq x y z
N MET A 1 -41.25 38.84 5.98
CA MET A 1 -42.61 39.41 5.90
C MET A 1 -42.41 40.90 5.64
N SER A 2 -42.88 41.45 4.51
CA SER A 2 -42.76 42.89 4.22
C SER A 2 -43.83 43.68 4.97
N CYS A 3 -43.49 44.88 5.45
CA CYS A 3 -44.39 45.78 6.15
C CYS A 3 -45.69 46.02 5.37
N LYS A 4 -46.77 45.39 5.82
CA LYS A 4 -48.12 45.62 5.30
C LYS A 4 -48.61 46.93 5.92
N SER A 5 -48.43 48.03 5.20
CA SER A 5 -48.93 49.39 5.49
C SER A 5 -49.49 49.55 6.91
N CYS A 6 -48.61 49.73 7.90
CA CYS A 6 -49.01 49.97 9.29
C CYS A 6 -49.75 51.31 9.34
N GLN A 7 -51.06 51.23 9.25
CA GLN A 7 -51.97 52.36 9.38
C GLN A 7 -52.24 52.60 10.87
N ASP A 8 -51.16 52.75 11.65
CA ASP A 8 -51.29 53.14 13.04
C ASP A 8 -51.39 54.67 13.10
N SER A 9 -52.53 55.09 13.63
CA SER A 9 -53.03 56.45 13.60
C SER A 9 -52.07 57.41 14.30
N PHE A 10 -51.98 58.64 13.80
CA PHE A 10 -51.27 59.75 14.44
C PHE A 10 -51.56 59.76 15.95
N TYR A 11 -50.54 59.49 16.75
CA TYR A 11 -50.66 59.38 18.20
C TYR A 11 -50.90 60.77 18.80
N ASN A 12 -52.17 61.08 19.10
CA ASN A 12 -52.55 62.31 19.79
C ASN A 12 -52.20 62.23 21.28
N CYS A 13 -50.90 62.15 21.60
CA CYS A 13 -50.41 62.26 22.96
C CYS A 13 -50.11 63.73 23.28
N PRO A 14 -50.79 64.36 24.25
CA PRO A 14 -50.53 65.76 24.61
C PRO A 14 -49.17 65.97 25.27
N ASN A 15 -48.54 64.92 25.83
CA ASN A 15 -47.18 64.93 26.37
C ASN A 15 -46.49 63.58 26.08
N VAL A 16 -45.21 63.59 25.72
CA VAL A 16 -44.40 62.39 25.44
C VAL A 16 -43.87 61.73 26.73
N THR A 17 -44.78 61.30 27.60
CA THR A 17 -44.42 60.71 28.90
C THR A 17 -44.24 59.19 28.86
N THR A 18 -44.66 58.50 27.79
CA THR A 18 -44.60 57.03 27.67
C THR A 18 -44.03 56.58 26.33
N THR A 19 -43.45 55.38 26.29
CA THR A 19 -42.92 54.74 25.08
C THR A 19 -44.00 54.41 24.05
N ASP A 20 -45.28 54.37 24.46
CA ASP A 20 -46.43 54.23 23.56
C ASP A 20 -46.73 55.49 22.74
N CYS A 21 -46.18 56.63 23.15
CA CYS A 21 -46.34 57.92 22.47
C CYS A 21 -45.15 58.29 21.57
N VAL A 22 -44.15 57.40 21.47
CA VAL A 22 -42.97 57.60 20.62
C VAL A 22 -43.04 56.61 19.46
N ALA A 23 -42.96 57.14 18.24
CA ALA A 23 -42.94 56.35 17.02
C ALA A 23 -41.50 56.07 16.57
N TYR A 24 -41.26 54.89 16.00
CA TYR A 24 -40.00 54.50 15.40
C TYR A 24 -39.84 55.16 14.03
N ILE A 25 -38.79 55.99 13.86
CA ILE A 25 -38.52 56.77 12.63
C ILE A 25 -37.37 56.13 11.81
N GLY A 26 -36.93 54.92 12.18
CA GLY A 26 -35.85 54.22 11.48
C GLY A 26 -36.32 53.47 10.24
N PRO A 27 -35.36 52.88 9.48
CA PRO A 27 -35.68 52.03 8.33
C PRO A 27 -36.41 50.76 8.77
N GLU A 28 -37.17 50.15 7.85
CA GLU A 28 -37.75 48.82 8.09
C GLU A 28 -36.66 47.81 8.47
N ILE A 29 -36.93 47.01 9.50
CA ILE A 29 -36.09 45.88 9.91
C ILE A 29 -36.91 44.59 9.69
N PRO A 30 -36.87 43.99 8.49
CA PRO A 30 -37.76 42.89 8.11
C PRO A 30 -37.60 41.64 8.97
N CYS A 31 -36.40 41.37 9.50
CA CYS A 31 -36.12 40.21 10.34
C CYS A 31 -36.75 40.30 11.74
N LEU A 32 -37.04 41.52 12.20
CA LEU A 32 -37.70 41.80 13.48
C LEU A 32 -39.17 42.21 13.30
N GLY A 33 -39.65 42.30 12.05
CA GLY A 33 -41.00 42.80 11.74
C GLY A 33 -41.22 44.26 12.13
N ILE A 34 -40.14 45.05 12.27
CA ILE A 34 -40.21 46.46 12.67
C ILE A 34 -40.42 47.32 11.44
N CYS A 35 -41.48 48.12 11.46
CA CYS A 35 -41.85 49.06 10.42
C CYS A 35 -41.68 50.51 10.90
N PRO A 36 -41.44 51.46 9.99
CA PRO A 36 -41.55 52.87 10.29
C PRO A 36 -42.93 53.21 10.88
N ASN A 37 -42.95 54.15 11.82
CA ASN A 37 -44.13 54.64 12.55
C ASN A 37 -44.77 53.66 13.56
N MET A 38 -44.14 52.52 13.86
CA MET A 38 -44.57 51.65 14.96
C MET A 38 -44.28 52.28 16.33
N LYS A 39 -45.07 51.92 17.35
CA LYS A 39 -44.80 52.35 18.74
C LYS A 39 -43.47 51.79 19.23
N LEU A 40 -42.73 52.60 19.98
CA LEU A 40 -41.46 52.17 20.55
C LEU A 40 -41.63 51.00 21.52
N SER A 41 -42.75 50.90 22.23
CA SER A 41 -43.11 49.75 23.05
C SER A 41 -43.24 48.45 22.24
N THR A 42 -43.89 48.50 21.08
CA THR A 42 -44.01 47.34 20.18
C THR A 42 -42.65 46.94 19.62
N VAL A 43 -41.82 47.92 19.24
CA VAL A 43 -40.44 47.66 18.79
C VAL A 43 -39.61 46.99 19.88
N GLN A 44 -39.71 47.46 21.12
CA GLN A 44 -39.02 46.86 22.26
C GLN A 44 -39.44 45.41 22.51
N VAL A 45 -40.74 45.12 22.42
CA VAL A 45 -41.27 43.76 22.56
C VAL A 45 -40.76 42.86 21.43
N SER A 46 -40.82 43.29 20.17
CA SER A 46 -40.34 42.49 19.04
C SER A 46 -38.84 42.19 19.12
N ILE A 47 -38.03 43.14 19.61
CA ILE A 47 -36.60 42.91 19.87
C ILE A 47 -36.42 41.90 21.01
N ALA A 48 -37.14 42.07 22.12
CA ALA A 48 -37.03 41.21 23.29
C ALA A 48 -37.45 39.76 22.98
N GLU A 49 -38.56 39.58 22.26
CA GLU A 49 -39.05 38.26 21.84
C GLU A 49 -38.03 37.54 20.96
N LYS A 50 -37.45 38.24 19.96
CA LYS A 50 -36.42 37.67 19.10
C LYS A 50 -35.16 37.33 19.87
N LEU A 51 -34.72 38.18 20.79
CA LEU A 51 -33.59 37.86 21.67
C LEU A 51 -33.88 36.64 22.54
N CYS A 52 -35.09 36.51 23.09
CA CYS A 52 -35.51 35.33 23.85
C CYS A 52 -35.57 34.06 22.99
N GLU A 53 -36.04 34.13 21.75
CA GLU A 53 -36.02 33.03 20.78
C GLU A 53 -34.57 32.59 20.47
N LEU A 54 -33.68 33.53 20.15
CA LEU A 54 -32.27 33.23 19.87
C LEU A 54 -31.58 32.62 21.10
N VAL A 55 -31.85 33.13 22.31
CA VAL A 55 -31.32 32.54 23.55
C VAL A 55 -31.86 31.13 23.77
N GLY A 56 -33.11 30.86 23.38
CA GLY A 56 -33.71 29.52 23.43
C GLY A 56 -33.06 28.53 22.47
N GLU A 57 -32.80 28.94 21.22
CA GLU A 57 -32.17 28.09 20.20
C GLU A 57 -30.66 27.89 20.39
N THR A 58 -29.99 28.85 21.05
CA THR A 58 -28.55 28.77 21.37
C THR A 58 -28.24 28.14 22.72
N ASN A 59 -29.27 27.73 23.49
CA ASN A 59 -29.08 27.08 24.77
C ASN A 59 -28.63 25.61 24.60
N VAL A 60 -27.34 25.45 24.33
CA VAL A 60 -26.65 24.15 24.28
C VAL A 60 -26.47 23.49 25.65
N SER A 61 -26.93 24.11 26.75
CA SER A 61 -26.78 23.54 28.09
C SER A 61 -27.58 22.24 28.28
N SER A 62 -28.53 21.96 27.38
CA SER A 62 -29.30 20.71 27.33
C SER A 62 -28.69 19.63 26.42
N ILE A 63 -27.65 19.96 25.63
CA ILE A 63 -26.97 18.98 24.78
C ILE A 63 -26.08 18.12 25.66
N VAL A 64 -26.52 16.89 25.93
CA VAL A 64 -25.71 15.87 26.59
C VAL A 64 -24.69 15.36 25.57
N LEU A 65 -23.48 15.90 25.63
CA LEU A 65 -22.37 15.43 24.81
C LEU A 65 -21.93 14.03 25.27
N PRO A 66 -21.68 13.09 24.33
CA PRO A 66 -21.06 11.81 24.66
C PRO A 66 -19.73 12.00 25.39
N SER A 67 -19.38 11.07 26.29
CA SER A 67 -18.19 11.19 27.13
C SER A 67 -16.88 11.34 26.33
N CYS A 68 -16.78 10.70 25.16
CA CYS A 68 -15.64 10.85 24.25
C CYS A 68 -15.47 12.28 23.74
N LEU A 69 -16.58 12.98 23.48
CA LEU A 69 -16.57 14.37 23.05
C LEU A 69 -16.27 15.31 24.20
N VAL A 70 -16.76 15.03 25.41
CA VAL A 70 -16.47 15.84 26.60
C VAL A 70 -14.98 15.83 26.93
N THR A 71 -14.32 14.67 26.81
CA THR A 71 -12.86 14.58 27.00
C THR A 71 -12.09 15.34 25.93
N ALA A 72 -12.50 15.25 24.67
CA ALA A 72 -11.84 15.95 23.57
C ALA A 72 -12.07 17.47 23.59
N PHE A 73 -13.21 17.92 24.13
CA PHE A 73 -13.54 19.34 24.32
C PHE A 73 -12.67 20.03 25.38
N GLY A 74 -12.20 19.27 26.39
CA GLY A 74 -11.31 19.77 27.44
C GLY A 74 -11.91 20.94 28.23
N THR A 75 -11.18 22.06 28.30
CA THR A 75 -11.54 23.27 29.05
C THR A 75 -12.08 24.41 28.17
N LYS A 76 -12.38 24.15 26.89
CA LYS A 76 -12.93 25.18 25.98
C LYS A 76 -14.35 25.57 26.40
N ASP A 77 -14.76 26.81 26.10
CA ASP A 77 -16.09 27.30 26.46
C ASP A 77 -17.15 26.55 25.66
N LYS A 78 -18.20 26.10 26.34
CA LYS A 78 -19.29 25.32 25.73
C LYS A 78 -20.26 26.22 24.98
N THR A 79 -19.76 27.09 24.11
CA THR A 79 -20.60 27.86 23.20
C THR A 79 -20.85 27.03 21.93
N ILE A 80 -21.99 27.26 21.28
CA ILE A 80 -22.34 26.57 20.03
C ILE A 80 -21.29 26.81 18.94
N LEU A 81 -20.66 27.99 18.97
CA LEU A 81 -19.68 28.40 17.97
C LEU A 81 -18.36 27.64 18.16
N GLU A 82 -17.90 27.51 19.40
CA GLU A 82 -16.72 26.68 19.72
C GLU A 82 -16.98 25.19 19.47
N PHE A 83 -18.22 24.72 19.67
CA PHE A 83 -18.63 23.37 19.30
C PHE A 83 -18.53 23.10 17.81
N ILE A 84 -19.04 24.01 16.98
CA ILE A 84 -18.92 23.88 15.53
C ILE A 84 -17.46 23.95 15.08
N GLN A 85 -16.66 24.86 15.65
CA GLN A 85 -15.23 24.96 15.32
C GLN A 85 -14.48 23.67 15.69
N PHE A 86 -14.73 23.12 16.88
CA PHE A 86 -14.15 21.85 17.30
C PHE A 86 -14.52 20.69 16.35
N LEU A 87 -15.80 20.58 15.95
CA LEU A 87 -16.21 19.55 15.00
C LEU A 87 -15.52 19.68 13.64
N LEU A 88 -15.31 20.91 13.16
CA LEU A 88 -14.59 21.18 11.91
C LEU A 88 -13.10 20.84 12.04
N GLU A 89 -12.46 21.20 13.17
CA GLU A 89 -11.06 20.86 13.46
C GLU A 89 -10.83 19.35 13.50
N GLU A 90 -11.68 18.60 14.23
CA GLU A 90 -11.58 17.14 14.31
C GLU A 90 -11.87 16.47 12.97
N SER A 91 -12.83 16.97 12.19
CA SER A 91 -13.10 16.46 10.85
C SER A 91 -11.87 16.62 9.94
N CYS A 92 -11.17 17.74 10.01
CA CYS A 92 -9.93 17.96 9.25
C CYS A 92 -8.79 17.07 9.75
N ASN A 93 -8.67 16.86 11.06
CA ASN A 93 -7.66 15.98 11.65
C ASN A 93 -7.86 14.52 11.21
N LEU A 94 -9.10 14.03 11.25
CA LEU A 94 -9.44 12.69 10.77
C LEU A 94 -9.10 12.51 9.30
N GLN A 95 -9.40 13.49 8.44
CA GLN A 95 -9.03 13.44 7.02
C GLN A 95 -7.50 13.34 6.84
N SER A 96 -6.72 14.14 7.56
CA SER A 96 -5.26 14.09 7.50
C SER A 96 -4.68 12.73 7.93
N GLN A 97 -5.28 12.10 8.95
CA GLN A 97 -4.89 10.77 9.39
C GLN A 97 -5.21 9.71 8.33
N ILE A 98 -6.36 9.81 7.67
CA ILE A 98 -6.74 8.92 6.56
C ILE A 98 -5.75 9.08 5.40
N ASP A 99 -5.44 10.30 4.99
CA ASP A 99 -4.49 10.57 3.90
C ASP A 99 -3.10 10.02 4.23
N THR A 100 -2.66 10.16 5.49
CA THR A 100 -1.38 9.60 5.97
C THR A 100 -1.38 8.07 5.92
N LEU A 101 -2.49 7.44 6.34
CA LEU A 101 -2.62 5.99 6.32
C LEU A 101 -2.68 5.44 4.89
N GLU A 102 -3.40 6.09 3.98
CA GLU A 102 -3.48 5.72 2.57
C GLU A 102 -2.12 5.81 1.89
N ASN A 103 -1.37 6.87 2.15
CA ASN A 103 0.01 7.01 1.68
C ASN A 103 0.93 5.93 2.26
N SER A 104 0.72 5.55 3.52
CA SER A 104 1.50 4.49 4.17
C SER A 104 1.19 3.12 3.56
N ILE A 105 -0.07 2.83 3.20
CA ILE A 105 -0.50 1.57 2.57
C ILE A 105 -0.03 1.46 1.12
N THR A 106 -0.09 2.55 0.37
CA THR A 106 0.28 2.57 -1.06
C THR A 106 1.77 2.35 -1.27
N ASN A 107 2.60 2.67 -0.27
CA ASN A 107 4.06 2.54 -0.33
C ASN A 107 4.60 1.37 0.52
N ILE A 108 3.77 0.39 0.87
CA ILE A 108 4.26 -0.81 1.57
C ILE A 108 5.04 -1.67 0.57
N GLU A 109 6.36 -1.56 0.61
CA GLU A 109 7.24 -2.60 0.09
C GLU A 109 7.67 -3.51 1.25
N PRO A 110 7.01 -4.66 1.44
CA PRO A 110 7.35 -5.55 2.53
C PRO A 110 8.74 -6.13 2.31
N MET A 111 9.49 -6.20 3.40
CA MET A 111 10.82 -6.80 3.43
C MET A 111 10.71 -8.31 3.73
N VAL A 112 11.40 -9.12 2.93
CA VAL A 112 11.45 -10.57 3.05
C VAL A 112 12.90 -11.03 3.13
N THR A 113 13.18 -12.00 4.01
CA THR A 113 14.47 -12.67 4.06
C THR A 113 14.41 -13.91 3.19
N VAL A 114 15.20 -13.95 2.13
CA VAL A 114 15.24 -15.07 1.19
C VAL A 114 16.64 -15.67 1.19
N ASP A 115 16.71 -16.99 1.39
CA ASP A 115 17.95 -17.76 1.33
C ASP A 115 18.10 -18.38 -0.07
N TYR A 116 18.97 -17.78 -0.88
CA TYR A 116 19.18 -18.17 -2.28
C TYR A 116 20.19 -19.32 -2.43
N LYS A 117 20.08 -20.40 -1.64
CA LYS A 117 21.08 -21.50 -1.62
C LYS A 117 21.49 -22.03 -3.00
N CYS A 118 20.56 -22.07 -3.96
CA CYS A 118 20.82 -22.57 -5.32
C CYS A 118 21.36 -21.51 -6.30
N CYS A 119 21.37 -20.24 -5.89
CA CYS A 119 21.75 -19.08 -6.69
C CYS A 119 22.81 -18.21 -5.99
N ALA A 120 23.34 -18.67 -4.86
CA ALA A 120 24.23 -17.89 -3.98
C ALA A 120 25.54 -17.49 -4.67
N ASP A 121 25.95 -18.23 -5.70
CA ASP A 121 27.15 -17.97 -6.49
C ASP A 121 26.89 -17.05 -7.70
N SER A 122 25.64 -16.65 -7.97
CA SER A 122 25.34 -15.70 -9.04
C SER A 122 25.72 -14.29 -8.59
N PRO A 123 26.50 -13.53 -9.39
CA PRO A 123 26.88 -12.15 -9.07
C PRO A 123 25.69 -11.18 -9.05
N CYS A 124 24.51 -11.64 -9.44
CA CYS A 124 23.29 -10.85 -9.62
C CYS A 124 22.28 -11.00 -8.47
N VAL A 125 22.67 -11.61 -7.34
CA VAL A 125 21.77 -11.88 -6.20
C VAL A 125 22.26 -11.16 -4.95
N THR A 126 21.45 -10.23 -4.45
CA THR A 126 21.64 -9.64 -3.11
C THR A 126 21.08 -10.61 -2.06
N VAL A 127 21.94 -11.13 -1.19
CA VAL A 127 21.54 -12.01 -0.08
C VAL A 127 21.17 -11.20 1.16
N GLY A 128 20.10 -11.61 1.86
CA GLY A 128 19.65 -10.98 3.10
C GLY A 128 18.18 -10.58 3.08
N THR A 129 17.85 -9.55 3.85
CA THR A 129 16.50 -8.97 3.91
C THR A 129 16.36 -7.94 2.79
N VAL A 130 15.52 -8.24 1.80
CA VAL A 130 15.30 -7.43 0.58
C VAL A 130 13.80 -7.13 0.42
N THR A 131 13.43 -6.16 -0.41
CA THR A 131 12.00 -5.94 -0.73
C THR A 131 11.46 -7.09 -1.57
N VAL A 132 10.14 -7.32 -1.56
CA VAL A 132 9.53 -8.36 -2.43
C VAL A 132 9.87 -8.12 -3.91
N THR A 133 9.88 -6.86 -4.36
CA THR A 133 10.28 -6.49 -5.73
C THR A 133 11.71 -6.94 -6.03
N GLU A 134 12.65 -6.65 -5.14
CA GLU A 134 14.05 -7.05 -5.29
C GLU A 134 14.22 -8.57 -5.18
N ALA A 135 13.46 -9.24 -4.30
CA ALA A 135 13.46 -10.69 -4.18
C ALA A 135 13.00 -11.37 -5.47
N ILE A 136 11.91 -10.90 -6.08
CA ILE A 136 11.41 -11.41 -7.36
C ILE A 136 12.45 -11.19 -8.46
N GLN A 137 13.11 -10.03 -8.48
CA GLN A 137 14.15 -9.75 -9.46
C GLN A 137 15.37 -10.67 -9.31
N ASN A 138 15.79 -10.96 -8.08
CA ASN A 138 16.86 -11.91 -7.79
C ASN A 138 16.52 -13.34 -8.26
N VAL A 139 15.28 -13.79 -8.07
CA VAL A 139 14.80 -15.08 -8.58
C VAL A 139 14.79 -15.11 -10.11
N LEU A 140 14.29 -14.04 -10.76
CA LEU A 140 14.27 -13.94 -12.22
C LEU A 140 15.68 -14.00 -12.82
N ASN A 141 16.63 -13.27 -12.23
CA ASN A 141 18.02 -13.26 -12.67
C ASN A 141 18.64 -14.67 -12.56
N CYS A 142 18.44 -15.36 -11.44
CA CYS A 142 18.93 -16.72 -11.27
C CYS A 142 18.32 -17.71 -12.28
N LEU A 143 17.02 -17.60 -12.57
CA LEU A 143 16.38 -18.44 -13.58
C LEU A 143 16.94 -18.19 -14.99
N CYS A 144 17.28 -16.95 -15.33
CA CYS A 144 17.94 -16.61 -16.58
C CYS A 144 19.35 -17.21 -16.68
N ASP A 145 20.13 -17.16 -15.60
CA ASP A 145 21.46 -17.79 -15.52
C ASP A 145 21.37 -19.32 -15.61
N LEU A 146 20.38 -19.93 -14.94
CA LEU A 146 20.14 -21.37 -15.07
C LEU A 146 19.75 -21.74 -16.51
N LYS A 147 18.92 -20.93 -17.17
CA LYS A 147 18.52 -21.16 -18.56
C LYS A 147 19.70 -21.04 -19.52
N SER A 148 20.60 -20.08 -19.34
CA SER A 148 21.79 -19.93 -20.18
C SER A 148 22.77 -21.10 -19.97
N ASN A 149 22.96 -21.53 -18.73
CA ASN A 149 23.79 -22.69 -18.39
C ASN A 149 23.21 -24.03 -18.89
N LEU A 150 21.88 -24.14 -18.92
CA LEU A 150 21.15 -25.28 -19.49
C LEU A 150 20.94 -25.17 -21.00
N GLY A 151 21.57 -24.18 -21.66
CA GLY A 151 21.50 -23.95 -23.09
C GLY A 151 21.54 -25.25 -23.90
N PHE A 152 20.41 -25.57 -24.53
CA PHE A 152 20.22 -26.62 -25.52
C PHE A 152 20.80 -26.16 -26.86
N GLU A 153 22.02 -25.63 -26.84
CA GLU A 153 22.68 -25.08 -28.01
C GLU A 153 23.47 -26.20 -28.68
N ILE A 154 23.14 -26.47 -29.95
CA ILE A 154 23.83 -27.45 -30.79
C ILE A 154 25.26 -26.94 -30.98
N CYS A 155 26.23 -27.46 -30.23
CA CYS A 155 27.57 -26.88 -30.04
C CYS A 155 28.29 -26.52 -31.36
N PRO A 156 28.63 -25.23 -31.60
CA PRO A 156 29.75 -24.83 -32.43
C PRO A 156 30.76 -24.10 -31.53
N VAL A 157 31.88 -24.75 -31.21
CA VAL A 157 33.01 -24.17 -30.41
C VAL A 157 33.52 -22.88 -31.12
N PRO A 158 34.02 -21.82 -30.44
CA PRO A 158 34.65 -21.83 -29.12
C PRO A 158 34.43 -20.57 -28.24
N THR A 159 33.60 -20.64 -27.20
CA THR A 159 33.83 -19.91 -25.94
C THR A 159 32.84 -20.40 -24.89
N GLY A 160 33.33 -21.08 -23.85
CA GLY A 160 32.53 -21.59 -22.73
C GLY A 160 31.99 -22.99 -22.97
N LYS A 161 32.59 -24.00 -22.31
CA LYS A 161 32.05 -25.37 -22.33
C LYS A 161 30.81 -25.40 -21.44
N THR A 162 29.61 -25.51 -22.03
CA THR A 162 28.39 -25.83 -21.29
C THR A 162 28.44 -27.27 -20.78
N LEU A 163 27.68 -27.57 -19.72
CA LEU A 163 27.62 -28.93 -19.13
C LEU A 163 27.20 -29.98 -20.18
N SER A 164 26.31 -29.61 -21.10
CA SER A 164 25.89 -30.47 -22.23
C SER A 164 27.05 -30.82 -23.16
N CYS A 165 27.92 -29.86 -23.51
CA CYS A 165 29.10 -30.15 -24.34
C CYS A 165 30.17 -30.96 -23.57
N MET A 166 30.32 -30.75 -22.25
CA MET A 166 31.24 -31.57 -21.42
C MET A 166 30.79 -33.04 -21.35
N VAL A 167 29.49 -33.29 -21.20
CA VAL A 167 28.92 -34.65 -21.16
C VAL A 167 29.05 -35.35 -22.52
N GLN A 168 28.85 -34.63 -23.64
CA GLN A 168 29.06 -35.18 -24.98
C GLN A 168 30.53 -35.54 -25.25
N GLU A 169 31.48 -34.71 -24.81
CA GLU A 169 32.92 -34.98 -24.94
C GLU A 169 33.34 -36.22 -24.12
N GLN A 170 32.81 -36.36 -22.90
CA GLN A 170 33.00 -37.57 -22.10
C GLN A 170 32.39 -38.80 -22.77
N ALA A 171 31.18 -38.70 -23.34
CA ALA A 171 30.54 -39.81 -24.06
C ALA A 171 31.38 -40.28 -25.27
N ALA A 172 31.95 -39.35 -26.05
CA ALA A 172 32.85 -39.66 -27.15
C ALA A 172 34.12 -40.37 -26.65
N THR A 173 34.72 -39.91 -25.55
CA THR A 173 35.91 -40.51 -24.95
C THR A 173 35.63 -41.92 -24.40
N ILE A 174 34.45 -42.14 -23.82
CA ILE A 174 34.04 -43.48 -23.35
C ILE A 174 33.92 -44.44 -24.54
N SER A 175 33.35 -43.99 -25.66
CA SER A 175 33.24 -44.81 -26.87
C SER A 175 34.60 -45.22 -27.43
N THR A 176 35.58 -44.32 -27.44
CA THR A 176 36.93 -44.63 -27.96
C THR A 176 37.68 -45.61 -27.05
N LEU A 177 37.53 -45.47 -25.73
CA LEU A 177 38.07 -46.41 -24.75
C LEU A 177 37.46 -47.81 -24.90
N GLN A 178 36.14 -47.91 -25.14
CA GLN A 178 35.47 -49.18 -25.38
C GLN A 178 36.00 -49.88 -26.65
N THR A 179 36.20 -49.14 -27.75
CA THR A 179 36.80 -49.71 -28.96
C THR A 179 38.25 -50.17 -28.75
N THR A 180 39.03 -49.42 -27.96
CA THR A 180 40.43 -49.78 -27.66
C THR A 180 40.49 -51.05 -26.80
N LEU A 181 39.62 -51.17 -25.81
CA LEU A 181 39.51 -52.37 -24.97
C LEU A 181 39.11 -53.60 -25.79
N ALA A 182 38.17 -53.45 -26.73
CA ALA A 182 37.78 -54.52 -27.63
C ALA A 182 38.95 -55.00 -28.49
N LEU A 183 39.75 -54.08 -29.07
CA LEU A 183 40.95 -54.41 -29.84
C LEU A 183 42.00 -55.15 -29.01
N GLN A 184 42.28 -54.68 -27.79
CA GLN A 184 43.22 -55.35 -26.90
C GLN A 184 42.76 -56.77 -26.53
N SER A 185 41.47 -56.97 -26.28
CA SER A 185 40.91 -58.30 -25.99
C SER A 185 41.11 -59.28 -27.15
N ALA A 186 40.98 -58.82 -28.39
CA ALA A 186 41.20 -59.63 -29.59
C ALA A 186 42.69 -60.00 -29.79
N GLN A 187 43.60 -59.05 -29.50
CA GLN A 187 45.04 -59.30 -29.54
C GLN A 187 45.46 -60.34 -28.50
N ILE A 188 44.95 -60.24 -27.26
CA ILE A 188 45.19 -61.22 -26.21
C ILE A 188 44.71 -62.62 -26.64
N GLY A 189 43.50 -62.72 -27.23
CA GLY A 189 42.99 -63.99 -27.73
C GLY A 189 43.88 -64.63 -28.82
N THR A 190 44.48 -63.80 -29.68
CA THR A 190 45.41 -64.26 -30.73
C THR A 190 46.71 -64.78 -30.12
N LEU A 191 47.28 -64.05 -29.15
CA LEU A 191 48.49 -64.47 -28.44
C LEU A 191 48.29 -65.79 -27.70
N ILE A 192 47.15 -65.98 -27.01
CA ILE A 192 46.82 -67.24 -26.34
C ILE A 192 46.81 -68.42 -27.32
N ARG A 193 46.22 -68.24 -28.52
CA ARG A 193 46.21 -69.28 -29.56
C ARG A 193 47.63 -69.61 -30.04
N GLN A 194 48.46 -68.59 -30.25
CA GLN A 194 49.87 -68.79 -30.64
C GLN A 194 50.65 -69.55 -29.57
N ILE A 195 50.50 -69.19 -28.29
CA ILE A 195 51.13 -69.88 -27.17
C ILE A 195 50.72 -71.35 -27.13
N ASN A 196 49.42 -71.64 -27.30
CA ASN A 196 48.93 -73.02 -27.30
C ASN A 196 49.45 -73.83 -28.49
N CYS A 197 49.58 -73.22 -29.67
CA CYS A 197 50.19 -73.85 -30.84
C CYS A 197 51.66 -74.19 -30.58
N ILE A 198 52.44 -73.25 -30.03
CA ILE A 198 53.85 -73.47 -29.68
C ILE A 198 53.99 -74.60 -28.66
N LYS A 199 53.14 -74.63 -27.61
CA LYS A 199 53.13 -75.73 -26.62
C LYS A 199 52.87 -77.10 -27.26
N GLY A 200 52.01 -77.17 -28.28
CA GLY A 200 51.72 -78.42 -29.00
C GLY A 200 52.84 -78.89 -29.94
N LEU A 201 53.77 -78.00 -30.33
CA LEU A 201 54.88 -78.30 -31.24
C LEU A 201 56.16 -78.77 -30.53
N VAL A 202 56.21 -78.76 -29.18
CA VAL A 202 57.36 -79.27 -28.41
C VAL A 202 57.13 -80.74 -28.06
N PRO A 203 57.81 -81.71 -28.71
CA PRO A 203 57.67 -83.12 -28.37
C PRO A 203 58.49 -83.39 -27.10
N GLY A 204 57.81 -83.64 -25.97
CA GLY A 204 58.47 -84.16 -24.76
C GLY A 204 58.11 -83.53 -23.41
N ALA A 205 57.18 -82.58 -23.32
CA ALA A 205 56.72 -82.08 -22.03
C ALA A 205 55.35 -82.66 -21.64
N GLY A 206 55.41 -83.75 -20.87
CA GLY A 206 54.42 -84.32 -19.95
C GLY A 206 52.93 -83.93 -20.03
N SER A 207 52.11 -84.94 -20.35
CA SER A 207 50.84 -85.34 -19.72
C SER A 207 49.96 -84.25 -19.11
N CYS A 208 48.85 -83.93 -19.78
CA CYS A 208 47.72 -83.21 -19.19
C CYS A 208 46.77 -84.20 -18.46
N VAL A 209 46.64 -84.03 -17.15
CA VAL A 209 45.35 -84.15 -16.43
C VAL A 209 44.81 -82.73 -16.29
#